data_AF-A0A1Q6VQY8-F1
#
_entry.id   AF-A0A1Q6VQY8-F1
#
_cell.length_a   1.000
_cell.length_b   1.000
_cell.length_c   1.000
_cell.angle_alpha   90.00
_cell.angle_beta   90.00
_cell.angle_gamma   90.00
#
_symmetry.space_group_name_H-M   'P 1'
#
loop_
_entity.id
_entity.type
_entity.pdbx_description
1 polymer ?
#
loop_
_entity_poly.entity_id
_entity_poly.type
_entity_poly.pdbx_seq_one_letter_code
_entity_poly.pdbx_strand_id
1 'polypeptide(L)'
;MRALILGLSVALVGVVHAGPAVAPERFPASKSVWDALIERAQGLGLPTRFLRLIPPGFVTLEFEDLHAFAAEYHPEEHRMVLNRTLSFNAAGGVLRPLDTMTHRDLGTLYHELFHAYMDYLRSLPDVAAADPNASRLLAFAAEQQQCRYQTVAITPVLQRKSATETRYLTDRESWEALNETWAVFVGWATWTGLELSGQRGAHGSRNHRGTESWFKRLRKADRDGDLIGYYEPEDPAERMIARKRYLAPSHRISPREVALLLEVLLEEPAEQAQRSAAVMEPRPAPSEGGRLCH
;
A
#
# COMPACT_ATOMS: atom_id res chain seq x y z
N MET A 1 -91.90 -19.65 -14.73
CA MET A 1 -90.67 -20.37 -15.18
C MET A 1 -89.51 -19.89 -14.32
N ARG A 2 -88.74 -20.83 -13.73
CA ARG A 2 -87.32 -20.76 -13.31
C ARG A 2 -86.87 -19.46 -12.57
N ALA A 3 -86.56 -19.48 -11.28
CA ALA A 3 -85.23 -19.85 -10.71
C ALA A 3 -84.08 -19.07 -11.39
N LEU A 4 -83.15 -18.35 -10.76
CA LEU A 4 -82.32 -18.65 -9.58
C LEU A 4 -81.37 -17.43 -9.35
N ILE A 5 -81.03 -17.11 -8.08
CA ILE A 5 -79.70 -16.78 -7.50
C ILE A 5 -78.86 -15.62 -8.11
N LEU A 6 -78.63 -14.50 -7.39
CA LEU A 6 -77.64 -14.20 -6.32
C LEU A 6 -76.16 -14.35 -6.74
N GLY A 7 -75.42 -13.23 -6.81
CA GLY A 7 -73.97 -13.19 -6.99
C GLY A 7 -73.34 -12.16 -6.07
N LEU A 8 -73.09 -12.56 -4.83
CA LEU A 8 -72.34 -11.83 -3.81
C LEU A 8 -70.86 -12.23 -3.97
N SER A 9 -69.96 -11.27 -4.25
CA SER A 9 -68.51 -11.54 -4.26
C SER A 9 -67.87 -10.86 -3.07
N VAL A 10 -67.47 -11.69 -2.10
CA VAL A 10 -66.73 -11.36 -0.88
C VAL A 10 -65.29 -11.01 -1.22
N ALA A 11 -64.80 -9.89 -0.70
CA ALA A 11 -63.39 -9.53 -0.70
C ALA A 11 -62.66 -10.26 0.45
N LEU A 12 -61.64 -11.06 0.13
CA LEU A 12 -60.70 -11.59 1.12
C LEU A 12 -59.53 -10.61 1.28
N VAL A 13 -59.40 -10.03 2.47
CA VAL A 13 -58.20 -9.32 2.93
C VAL A 13 -57.31 -10.34 3.64
N GLY A 14 -56.17 -10.67 3.04
CA GLY A 14 -55.13 -11.46 3.69
C GLY A 14 -54.23 -10.57 4.55
N VAL A 15 -54.24 -10.78 5.86
CA VAL A 15 -53.34 -10.13 6.82
C VAL A 15 -52.04 -10.94 6.89
N VAL A 16 -50.95 -10.40 6.35
CA VAL A 16 -49.61 -10.99 6.46
C VAL A 16 -48.99 -10.54 7.77
N HIS A 17 -48.78 -11.46 8.71
CA HIS A 17 -48.06 -11.18 9.96
C HIS A 17 -46.56 -11.08 9.67
N ALA A 18 -46.01 -9.87 9.76
CA ALA A 18 -44.57 -9.65 9.77
C ALA A 18 -44.01 -10.11 11.12
N GLY A 19 -43.22 -11.18 11.11
CA GLY A 19 -42.39 -11.57 12.27
C GLY A 19 -41.34 -10.51 12.58
N PRO A 20 -40.76 -10.52 13.80
CA PRO A 20 -39.78 -9.52 14.20
C PRO A 20 -38.57 -9.62 13.27
N ALA A 21 -38.25 -8.49 12.61
CA ALA A 21 -37.03 -8.37 11.83
C ALA A 21 -35.84 -8.55 12.77
N VAL A 22 -35.12 -9.65 12.59
CA VAL A 22 -33.77 -9.81 13.14
C VAL A 22 -32.95 -8.69 12.51
N ALA A 23 -32.57 -7.69 13.32
CA ALA A 23 -31.64 -6.67 12.89
C ALA A 23 -30.37 -7.39 12.40
N PRO A 24 -29.82 -7.07 11.22
CA PRO A 24 -28.57 -7.65 10.80
C PRO A 24 -27.54 -7.29 11.88
N GLU A 25 -26.86 -8.30 12.43
CA GLU A 25 -25.70 -8.08 13.28
C GLU A 25 -24.74 -7.19 12.49
N ARG A 26 -24.58 -5.93 12.95
CA ARG A 26 -23.45 -5.10 12.53
C ARG A 26 -22.22 -5.75 13.14
N PHE A 27 -21.59 -6.64 12.38
CA PHE A 27 -20.21 -7.03 12.64
C PHE A 27 -19.38 -5.75 12.79
N PRO A 28 -18.40 -5.69 13.71
CA PRO A 28 -17.39 -4.63 13.65
C PRO A 28 -16.66 -4.80 12.31
N ALA A 29 -17.07 -4.01 11.31
CA ALA A 29 -16.79 -4.26 9.91
C ALA A 29 -15.28 -4.31 9.61
N SER A 30 -14.45 -3.60 10.39
CA SER A 30 -13.01 -3.55 10.22
C SER A 30 -12.32 -4.90 10.46
N LYS A 31 -12.63 -5.58 11.57
CA LYS A 31 -11.99 -6.86 11.92
C LYS A 31 -12.26 -7.94 10.87
N SER A 32 -13.51 -8.05 10.40
CA SER A 32 -13.88 -9.02 9.37
C SER A 32 -13.26 -8.72 8.00
N VAL A 33 -13.04 -7.44 7.67
CA VAL A 33 -12.46 -7.06 6.36
C VAL A 33 -10.94 -7.18 6.38
N TRP A 34 -10.27 -6.86 7.49
CA TRP A 34 -8.82 -7.01 7.65
C TRP A 34 -8.40 -8.48 7.56
N ASP A 35 -9.08 -9.37 8.30
CA ASP A 35 -8.80 -10.81 8.26
C ASP A 35 -9.04 -11.38 6.84
N ALA A 36 -10.15 -10.98 6.20
CA ALA A 36 -10.46 -11.41 4.83
C ALA A 36 -9.43 -10.89 3.79
N LEU A 37 -8.87 -9.68 3.97
CA LEU A 37 -7.80 -9.15 3.14
C LEU A 37 -6.55 -10.03 3.26
N ILE A 38 -6.14 -10.38 4.48
CA ILE A 38 -4.96 -11.22 4.73
C ILE A 38 -5.14 -12.61 4.14
N GLU A 39 -6.29 -13.25 4.36
CA GLU A 39 -6.58 -14.59 3.82
C GLU A 39 -6.52 -14.62 2.29
N ARG A 40 -7.10 -13.61 1.63
CA ARG A 40 -7.08 -13.51 0.16
C ARG A 40 -5.70 -13.21 -0.38
N ALA A 41 -4.97 -12.30 0.26
CA ALA A 41 -3.59 -12.01 -0.11
C ALA A 41 -2.72 -13.27 -0.01
N GLN A 42 -2.86 -14.02 1.08
CA GLN A 42 -2.18 -15.30 1.26
C GLN A 42 -2.55 -16.32 0.19
N GLY A 43 -3.83 -16.42 -0.18
CA GLY A 43 -4.30 -17.30 -1.26
C GLY A 43 -3.67 -17.01 -2.63
N LEU A 44 -3.25 -15.76 -2.87
CA LEU A 44 -2.54 -15.34 -4.08
C LEU A 44 -1.01 -15.37 -3.94
N GLY A 45 -0.48 -15.82 -2.81
CA GLY A 45 0.95 -15.80 -2.52
C GLY A 45 1.53 -14.39 -2.38
N LEU A 46 0.68 -13.40 -2.05
CA LEU A 46 1.12 -12.04 -1.75
C LEU A 46 1.72 -11.96 -0.34
N PRO A 47 2.64 -11.02 -0.08
CA PRO A 47 3.30 -10.87 1.21
C PRO A 47 2.29 -10.46 2.28
N THR A 48 2.25 -11.21 3.38
CA THR A 48 1.23 -11.04 4.44
C THR A 48 1.82 -10.96 5.83
N ARG A 49 3.10 -11.30 6.04
CA ARG A 49 3.73 -11.27 7.36
C ARG A 49 3.63 -9.90 8.03
N PHE A 50 3.94 -8.83 7.30
CA PHE A 50 3.88 -7.47 7.87
C PHE A 50 2.44 -7.05 8.21
N LEU A 51 1.44 -7.49 7.44
CA LEU A 51 0.02 -7.24 7.73
C LEU A 51 -0.45 -7.97 9.00
N ARG A 52 0.03 -9.19 9.22
CA ARG A 52 -0.31 -9.98 10.42
C ARG A 52 0.28 -9.41 11.71
N LEU A 53 1.30 -8.57 11.63
CA LEU A 53 1.84 -7.88 12.80
C LEU A 53 0.91 -6.77 13.30
N ILE A 54 0.09 -6.20 12.41
CA ILE A 54 -0.86 -5.15 12.76
C ILE A 54 -2.09 -5.79 13.41
N PRO A 55 -2.45 -5.41 14.66
CA PRO A 55 -3.66 -5.88 15.30
C PRO A 55 -4.89 -5.48 14.47
N PRO A 56 -5.89 -6.36 14.29
CA PRO A 56 -7.08 -6.04 13.48
C PRO A 56 -7.90 -4.82 13.94
N GLY A 57 -7.67 -4.34 15.16
CA GLY A 57 -8.29 -3.13 15.71
C GLY A 57 -7.44 -1.86 15.60
N PHE A 58 -6.21 -1.95 15.09
CA PHE A 58 -5.36 -0.78 14.88
C PHE A 58 -5.86 0.07 13.72
N VAL A 59 -6.23 -0.57 12.59
CA VAL A 59 -6.74 0.12 11.40
C VAL A 59 -8.26 0.01 11.31
N THR A 60 -8.94 1.15 11.15
CA THR A 60 -10.36 1.19 10.77
C THR A 60 -10.48 1.20 9.25
N LEU A 61 -11.05 0.14 8.68
CA LEU A 61 -11.26 0.00 7.23
C LEU A 61 -12.65 0.48 6.82
N GLU A 62 -12.70 1.36 5.83
CA GLU A 62 -13.94 1.94 5.30
C GLU A 62 -13.95 1.94 3.78
N PHE A 63 -15.15 2.03 3.17
CA PHE A 63 -15.32 2.12 1.72
C PHE A 63 -16.02 3.43 1.33
N GLU A 64 -15.30 4.28 0.59
CA GLU A 64 -15.81 5.57 0.11
C GLU A 64 -15.53 5.76 -1.39
N ASP A 65 -16.19 6.75 -1.99
CA ASP A 65 -16.00 7.08 -3.41
C ASP A 65 -14.76 7.98 -3.60
N LEU A 66 -13.58 7.36 -3.53
CA LEU A 66 -12.32 8.03 -3.85
C LEU A 66 -12.27 8.36 -5.35
N HIS A 67 -11.93 9.60 -5.69
CA HIS A 67 -11.94 10.03 -7.09
C HIS A 67 -10.73 9.55 -7.90
N ALA A 68 -9.53 9.55 -7.30
CA ALA A 68 -8.28 9.36 -8.02
C ALA A 68 -7.43 8.17 -7.55
N PHE A 69 -7.76 7.59 -6.39
CA PHE A 69 -6.95 6.59 -5.72
C PHE A 69 -7.77 5.36 -5.38
N ALA A 70 -7.09 4.21 -5.29
CA ALA A 70 -7.73 2.94 -4.96
C ALA A 70 -7.83 2.75 -3.44
N ALA A 71 -6.90 3.33 -2.68
CA ALA A 71 -6.89 3.36 -1.22
C ALA A 71 -6.19 4.65 -0.75
N GLU A 72 -6.48 5.07 0.47
CA GLU A 72 -5.80 6.16 1.18
C GLU A 72 -5.70 5.80 2.68
N TYR A 73 -4.51 5.95 3.27
CA TYR A 73 -4.31 5.81 4.72
C TYR A 73 -4.19 7.17 5.42
N HIS A 74 -4.94 7.35 6.51
CA HIS A 74 -4.92 8.53 7.37
C HIS A 74 -4.30 8.16 8.73
N PRO A 75 -3.02 8.49 8.99
CA PRO A 75 -2.34 8.10 10.22
C PRO A 75 -2.93 8.74 11.47
N GLU A 76 -3.51 9.95 11.40
CA GLU A 76 -4.08 10.63 12.57
C GLU A 76 -5.31 9.89 13.15
N GLU A 77 -6.01 9.13 12.31
CA GLU A 77 -7.23 8.40 12.65
C GLU A 77 -7.02 6.88 12.63
N HIS A 78 -5.82 6.42 12.27
CA HIS A 78 -5.53 5.04 11.86
C HIS A 78 -6.61 4.48 10.92
N ARG A 79 -7.04 5.31 9.95
CA ARG A 79 -8.14 5.01 9.05
C ARG A 79 -7.63 4.66 7.67
N MET A 80 -8.09 3.55 7.13
CA MET A 80 -7.83 3.12 5.75
C MET A 80 -9.11 3.21 4.94
N VAL A 81 -9.15 4.16 4.00
CA VAL A 81 -10.28 4.34 3.09
C VAL A 81 -9.97 3.60 1.81
N LEU A 82 -10.81 2.63 1.46
CA LEU A 82 -10.74 1.91 0.19
C LEU A 82 -11.75 2.52 -0.77
N ASN A 83 -11.35 2.70 -2.02
CA ASN A 83 -12.28 3.12 -3.06
C ASN A 83 -13.42 2.10 -3.16
N ARG A 84 -14.66 2.56 -3.24
CA ARG A 84 -15.84 1.71 -3.33
C ARG A 84 -15.78 0.72 -4.49
N THR A 85 -15.09 1.07 -5.58
CA THR A 85 -14.82 0.15 -6.71
C THR A 85 -13.99 -1.09 -6.33
N LEU A 86 -13.27 -1.05 -5.21
CA LEU A 86 -12.58 -2.20 -4.63
C LEU A 86 -13.50 -3.09 -3.78
N SER A 87 -14.76 -2.72 -3.58
CA SER A 87 -15.74 -3.58 -2.92
C SER A 87 -16.49 -4.47 -3.93
N PHE A 88 -16.98 -5.61 -3.47
CA PHE A 88 -17.80 -6.53 -4.27
C PHE A 88 -19.06 -5.80 -4.75
N ASN A 89 -19.27 -5.77 -6.07
CA ASN A 89 -20.36 -5.03 -6.73
C ASN A 89 -20.45 -3.53 -6.35
N ALA A 90 -19.35 -2.91 -5.91
CA ALA A 90 -19.34 -1.54 -5.42
C ALA A 90 -20.34 -1.27 -4.27
N ALA A 91 -20.71 -2.29 -3.50
CA ALA A 91 -21.73 -2.19 -2.45
C ALA A 91 -21.21 -1.62 -1.12
N GLY A 92 -19.90 -1.59 -0.92
CA GLY A 92 -19.28 -1.30 0.37
C GLY A 92 -19.41 -2.48 1.35
N GLY A 93 -18.33 -2.79 2.08
CA GLY A 93 -18.37 -3.75 3.19
C GLY A 93 -17.73 -5.11 2.93
N VAL A 94 -17.53 -5.51 1.67
CA VAL A 94 -16.74 -6.71 1.33
C VAL A 94 -15.76 -6.35 0.23
N LEU A 95 -14.48 -6.61 0.42
CA LEU A 95 -13.47 -6.42 -0.62
C LEU A 95 -13.82 -7.28 -1.84
N ARG A 96 -13.50 -6.84 -3.06
CA ARG A 96 -13.56 -7.70 -4.25
C ARG A 96 -12.36 -8.65 -4.28
N PRO A 97 -12.38 -9.73 -5.08
CA PRO A 97 -11.23 -10.61 -5.21
C PRO A 97 -9.98 -9.85 -5.69
N LEU A 98 -8.85 -10.02 -5.01
CA LEU A 98 -7.62 -9.27 -5.28
C LEU A 98 -7.03 -9.56 -6.68
N ASP A 99 -7.27 -10.76 -7.22
CA ASP A 99 -6.87 -11.20 -8.56
C ASP A 99 -7.66 -10.53 -9.69
N THR A 100 -8.80 -9.91 -9.36
CA THR A 100 -9.59 -9.09 -10.30
C THR A 100 -9.18 -7.62 -10.30
N MET A 101 -8.24 -7.22 -9.42
CA MET A 101 -7.80 -5.83 -9.32
C MET A 101 -6.85 -5.45 -10.46
N THR A 102 -6.92 -4.18 -10.88
CA THR A 102 -5.92 -3.68 -11.82
C THR A 102 -4.55 -3.59 -11.16
N HIS A 103 -3.52 -3.53 -12.00
CA HIS A 103 -2.12 -3.40 -11.56
C HIS A 103 -1.94 -2.18 -10.65
N ARG A 104 -2.61 -1.08 -11.03
CA ARG A 104 -2.60 0.18 -10.29
C ARG A 104 -3.32 0.06 -8.95
N ASP A 105 -4.47 -0.60 -8.92
CA ASP A 105 -5.25 -0.75 -7.69
C ASP A 105 -4.52 -1.58 -6.65
N LEU A 106 -3.97 -2.74 -7.04
CA LEU A 106 -3.25 -3.61 -6.12
C LEU A 106 -1.95 -2.94 -5.63
N GLY A 107 -1.23 -2.26 -6.54
CA GLY A 107 -0.05 -1.50 -6.20
C GLY A 107 -0.36 -0.38 -5.19
N THR A 108 -1.44 0.37 -5.40
CA THR A 108 -1.89 1.42 -4.47
C THR A 108 -2.32 0.82 -3.13
N LEU A 109 -3.07 -0.28 -3.13
CA LEU A 109 -3.47 -0.94 -1.89
C LEU A 109 -2.25 -1.34 -1.03
N TYR A 110 -1.23 -1.96 -1.62
CA TYR A 110 -0.03 -2.35 -0.86
C TYR A 110 0.87 -1.17 -0.47
N HIS A 111 0.83 -0.08 -1.24
CA HIS A 111 1.45 1.19 -0.86
C HIS A 111 0.82 1.73 0.44
N GLU A 112 -0.50 1.83 0.51
CA GLU A 112 -1.19 2.31 1.71
C GLU A 112 -1.08 1.36 2.90
N LEU A 113 -1.18 0.04 2.66
CA LEU A 113 -1.00 -0.95 3.73
C LEU A 113 0.41 -0.88 4.35
N PHE A 114 1.41 -0.53 3.55
CA PHE A 114 2.76 -0.29 4.06
C PHE A 114 2.82 0.95 4.96
N HIS A 115 2.11 2.03 4.63
CA HIS A 115 2.00 3.19 5.52
C HIS A 115 1.37 2.83 6.86
N ALA A 116 0.26 2.07 6.85
CA ALA A 116 -0.37 1.58 8.07
C ALA A 116 0.57 0.71 8.92
N TYR A 117 1.40 -0.11 8.27
CA TYR A 117 2.41 -0.91 8.95
C TYR A 117 3.48 -0.06 9.62
N MET A 118 4.05 0.92 8.91
CA MET A 118 5.10 1.78 9.46
C MET A 118 4.57 2.65 10.60
N ASP A 119 3.32 3.11 10.51
CA ASP A 119 2.62 3.82 11.58
C ASP A 119 2.43 2.91 12.81
N TYR A 120 1.93 1.69 12.62
CA TYR A 120 1.82 0.71 13.70
C TYR A 120 3.16 0.45 14.38
N LEU A 121 4.24 0.21 13.62
CA LEU A 121 5.55 -0.03 14.21
C LEU A 121 6.03 1.17 15.05
N ARG A 122 5.77 2.40 14.61
CA ARG A 122 6.13 3.61 15.37
C ARG A 122 5.27 3.84 16.61
N SER A 123 4.07 3.25 16.67
CA SER A 123 3.20 3.29 17.84
C SER A 123 3.63 2.31 18.95
N LEU A 124 4.47 1.32 18.63
CA LEU A 124 4.88 0.29 19.58
C LEU A 124 5.89 0.83 20.60
N PRO A 125 5.73 0.48 21.90
CA PRO A 125 6.70 0.84 22.93
C PRO A 125 8.01 0.05 22.82
N ASP A 126 7.95 -1.19 22.33
CA ASP A 126 9.11 -2.06 22.07
C ASP A 126 8.88 -2.87 20.80
N VAL A 127 9.48 -2.41 19.70
CA VAL A 127 9.38 -3.06 18.39
C VAL A 127 10.18 -4.35 18.35
N ALA A 128 11.30 -4.44 19.07
CA ALA A 128 12.15 -5.63 19.05
C ALA A 128 11.47 -6.83 19.73
N ALA A 129 10.69 -6.55 20.77
CA ALA A 129 9.83 -7.56 21.40
C ALA A 129 8.70 -8.05 20.48
N ALA A 130 8.14 -7.16 19.65
CA ALA A 130 7.10 -7.51 18.69
C ALA A 130 7.64 -8.31 17.50
N ASP A 131 8.71 -7.81 16.86
CA ASP A 131 9.35 -8.48 15.73
C ASP A 131 10.80 -7.96 15.50
N PRO A 132 11.84 -8.82 15.60
CA PRO A 132 13.22 -8.40 15.38
C PRO A 132 13.50 -7.85 13.96
N ASN A 133 12.81 -8.36 12.94
CA ASN A 133 12.99 -7.85 11.57
C ASN A 133 12.32 -6.48 11.41
N ALA A 134 11.20 -6.22 12.08
CA ALA A 134 10.59 -4.90 12.14
C ALA A 134 11.49 -3.89 12.86
N SER A 135 12.16 -4.31 13.95
CA SER A 135 13.14 -3.48 14.64
C SER A 135 14.33 -3.14 13.72
N ARG A 136 14.85 -4.12 12.99
CA ARG A 136 15.89 -3.90 11.96
C ARG A 136 15.42 -2.91 10.88
N LEU A 137 14.18 -3.04 10.41
CA LEU A 137 13.60 -2.16 9.41
C LEU A 137 13.51 -0.72 9.92
N LEU A 138 13.01 -0.49 11.13
CA LEU A 138 12.89 0.85 11.71
C LEU A 138 14.24 1.48 12.03
N ALA A 139 15.21 0.69 12.54
CA ALA A 139 16.56 1.19 12.77
C ALA A 139 17.21 1.67 11.46
N PHE A 140 17.06 0.88 10.40
CA PHE A 140 17.55 1.27 9.07
C PHE A 140 16.77 2.47 8.50
N ALA A 141 15.46 2.54 8.69
CA ALA A 141 14.67 3.70 8.28
C ALA A 141 15.13 4.98 8.98
N ALA A 142 15.37 4.94 10.30
CA ALA A 142 15.86 6.09 11.06
C ALA A 142 17.24 6.56 10.57
N GLU A 143 18.12 5.62 10.23
CA GLU A 143 19.41 5.94 9.62
C GLU A 143 19.22 6.61 8.25
N GLN A 144 18.46 5.98 7.34
CA GLN A 144 18.20 6.52 6.00
C GLN A 144 17.54 7.91 6.08
N GLN A 145 16.61 8.11 7.01
CA GLN A 145 15.98 9.41 7.23
C GLN A 145 17.03 10.49 7.48
N GLN A 146 17.95 10.24 8.41
CA GLN A 146 18.99 11.20 8.79
C GLN A 146 20.05 11.40 7.71
N CYS A 147 20.53 10.32 7.07
CA CYS A 147 21.67 10.43 6.16
C CYS A 147 21.28 10.82 4.73
N ARG A 148 20.04 10.48 4.31
CA ARG A 148 19.65 10.52 2.90
C ARG A 148 18.41 11.36 2.62
N TYR A 149 17.45 11.38 3.54
CA TYR A 149 16.17 12.07 3.34
C TYR A 149 16.08 13.42 4.05
N GLN A 150 17.04 13.80 4.89
CA GLN A 150 17.13 15.16 5.45
C GLN A 150 17.56 16.21 4.42
N THR A 151 18.39 15.84 3.45
CA THR A 151 18.80 16.73 2.36
C THR A 151 18.53 16.03 1.05
N VAL A 152 17.55 16.53 0.29
CA VAL A 152 17.13 15.91 -0.96
C VAL A 152 17.29 16.84 -2.14
N ALA A 153 17.47 16.28 -3.34
CA ALA A 153 17.23 17.01 -4.57
C ALA A 153 15.79 16.75 -5.02
N ILE A 154 15.07 17.80 -5.43
CA ILE A 154 13.74 17.71 -6.04
C ILE A 154 13.79 18.14 -7.50
N THR A 155 12.81 17.70 -8.28
CA THR A 155 12.56 18.26 -9.62
C THR A 155 11.45 19.32 -9.52
N PRO A 156 11.77 20.63 -9.46
CA PRO A 156 10.81 21.67 -9.12
C PRO A 156 9.70 21.84 -10.16
N VAL A 157 9.97 21.47 -11.41
CA VAL A 157 9.02 21.48 -12.52
C VAL A 157 9.11 20.14 -13.24
N LEU A 158 8.04 19.34 -13.22
CA LEU A 158 8.00 18.00 -13.82
C LEU A 158 8.41 17.99 -15.32
N GLN A 159 8.17 19.09 -16.02
CA GLN A 159 8.52 19.27 -17.44
C GLN A 159 10.02 19.56 -17.66
N ARG A 160 10.75 19.98 -16.63
CA ARG A 160 12.19 20.28 -16.66
C ARG A 160 12.95 19.25 -15.83
N LYS A 161 12.97 17.99 -16.30
CA LYS A 161 13.56 16.84 -15.59
C LYS A 161 15.04 16.99 -15.23
N SER A 162 15.80 17.83 -15.94
CA SER A 162 17.20 18.12 -15.65
C SER A 162 17.43 19.22 -14.61
N ALA A 163 16.40 20.04 -14.35
CA ALA A 163 16.47 21.02 -13.28
C ALA A 163 16.29 20.30 -11.95
N THR A 164 17.29 20.44 -11.06
CA THR A 164 17.20 19.94 -9.70
C THR A 164 17.45 21.08 -8.73
N GLU A 165 16.74 21.03 -7.60
CA GLU A 165 16.85 21.99 -6.51
C GLU A 165 17.13 21.22 -5.22
N THR A 166 18.12 21.66 -4.44
CA THR A 166 18.42 21.04 -3.14
C THR A 166 17.49 21.60 -2.08
N ARG A 167 16.94 20.71 -1.25
CA ARG A 167 16.05 21.00 -0.14
C ARG A 167 16.56 20.37 1.15
N TYR A 168 16.40 21.12 2.23
CA TYR A 168 16.61 20.65 3.58
C TYR A 168 15.24 20.41 4.19
N LEU A 169 14.95 19.16 4.51
CA LEU A 169 13.65 18.72 4.99
C LEU A 169 13.61 18.74 6.51
N THR A 170 12.44 19.03 7.06
CA THR A 170 12.19 18.82 8.49
C THR A 170 12.19 17.33 8.84
N ASP A 171 12.15 17.00 10.13
CA ASP A 171 11.98 15.60 10.55
C ASP A 171 10.69 14.97 10.02
N ARG A 172 9.60 15.75 9.89
CA ARG A 172 8.34 15.26 9.33
C ARG A 172 8.46 15.02 7.83
N GLU A 173 8.95 16.00 7.08
CA GLU A 173 9.09 15.92 5.62
C GLU A 173 10.10 14.84 5.19
N SER A 174 11.20 14.69 5.93
CA SER A 174 12.21 13.65 5.67
C SER A 174 11.66 12.25 5.93
N TRP A 175 10.87 12.07 6.99
CA TRP A 175 10.16 10.81 7.23
C TRP A 175 9.19 10.52 6.10
N GLU A 176 8.39 11.51 5.70
CA GLU A 176 7.41 11.37 4.62
C GLU A 176 8.10 10.99 3.30
N ALA A 177 9.17 11.69 2.92
CA ALA A 177 9.96 11.40 1.73
C ALA A 177 10.49 9.96 1.71
N LEU A 178 10.98 9.46 2.85
CA LEU A 178 11.42 8.07 3.00
C LEU A 178 10.25 7.10 2.87
N ASN A 179 9.21 7.32 3.66
CA ASN A 179 8.06 6.43 3.78
C ASN A 179 7.35 6.29 2.42
N GLU A 180 7.14 7.40 1.70
CA GLU A 180 6.59 7.43 0.35
C GLU A 180 7.47 6.71 -0.66
N THR A 181 8.79 6.91 -0.61
CA THR A 181 9.71 6.21 -1.51
C THR A 181 9.65 4.70 -1.31
N TRP A 182 9.58 4.23 -0.06
CA TRP A 182 9.49 2.81 0.25
C TRP A 182 8.11 2.24 -0.12
N ALA A 183 7.04 2.98 0.13
CA ALA A 183 5.67 2.60 -0.24
C ALA A 183 5.51 2.43 -1.76
N VAL A 184 6.06 3.35 -2.55
CA VAL A 184 6.12 3.25 -4.02
C VAL A 184 6.78 1.93 -4.44
N PHE A 185 7.93 1.60 -3.85
CA PHE A 185 8.60 0.34 -4.14
C PHE A 185 7.76 -0.88 -3.72
N VAL A 186 7.17 -0.89 -2.52
CA VAL A 186 6.35 -2.01 -2.02
C VAL A 186 5.15 -2.27 -2.94
N GLY A 187 4.44 -1.22 -3.36
CA GLY A 187 3.34 -1.32 -4.31
C GLY A 187 3.80 -1.88 -5.66
N TRP A 188 4.86 -1.30 -6.24
CA TRP A 188 5.44 -1.74 -7.51
C TRP A 188 5.89 -3.21 -7.46
N ALA A 189 6.59 -3.57 -6.39
CA ALA A 189 7.17 -4.87 -6.18
C ALA A 189 6.06 -5.92 -6.03
N THR A 190 5.03 -5.65 -5.24
CA THR A 190 3.93 -6.59 -4.99
C THR A 190 3.19 -6.92 -6.28
N TRP A 191 2.76 -5.90 -7.02
CA TRP A 191 2.08 -6.11 -8.29
C TRP A 191 2.98 -6.84 -9.31
N THR A 192 4.23 -6.40 -9.48
CA THR A 192 5.16 -7.00 -10.45
C THR A 192 5.43 -8.48 -10.14
N GLY A 193 5.54 -8.83 -8.86
CA GLY A 193 5.69 -10.22 -8.42
C GLY A 193 4.47 -11.07 -8.79
N LEU A 194 3.26 -10.57 -8.53
CA LEU A 194 2.02 -11.27 -8.85
C LEU A 194 1.88 -11.52 -10.35
N GLU A 195 2.15 -10.52 -11.19
CA GLU A 195 2.04 -10.66 -12.65
C GLU A 195 2.96 -11.75 -13.19
N LEU A 196 4.21 -11.76 -12.74
CA LEU A 196 5.19 -12.76 -13.15
C LEU A 196 4.83 -14.17 -12.66
N SER A 197 4.07 -14.26 -11.58
CA SER A 197 3.51 -15.52 -11.06
C SER A 197 2.33 -16.02 -11.92
N GLY A 198 1.43 -15.12 -12.31
CA GLY A 198 0.25 -15.44 -13.14
C GLY A 198 0.59 -15.89 -14.56
N GLN A 199 1.74 -15.47 -15.12
CA GLN A 199 2.18 -15.84 -16.47
C GLN A 199 2.62 -17.33 -16.62
N ARG A 200 2.73 -18.11 -15.54
CA ARG A 200 3.28 -19.48 -15.57
C ARG A 200 2.42 -20.61 -14.98
N GLY A 201 1.14 -20.36 -14.70
CA GLY A 201 0.16 -21.41 -14.37
C GLY A 201 0.04 -21.75 -12.88
N ALA A 202 -1.18 -22.15 -12.48
CA ALA A 202 -1.75 -22.10 -11.14
C ALA A 202 -1.25 -23.13 -10.09
N HIS A 203 -0.05 -23.71 -10.23
CA HIS A 203 0.45 -24.68 -9.25
C HIS A 203 1.92 -24.47 -8.92
N GLY A 204 2.16 -23.68 -7.88
CA GLY A 204 3.42 -23.65 -7.17
C GLY A 204 3.74 -22.27 -6.63
N SER A 205 3.79 -22.17 -5.30
CA SER A 205 4.56 -21.15 -4.59
C SER A 205 5.98 -21.10 -5.17
N ARG A 206 6.20 -20.27 -6.18
CA ARG A 206 7.54 -19.95 -6.66
C ARG A 206 7.66 -18.46 -6.55
N ASN A 207 8.48 -18.05 -5.60
CA ASN A 207 9.03 -16.72 -5.56
C ASN A 207 9.70 -16.43 -6.93
N HIS A 208 9.02 -15.62 -7.76
CA HIS A 208 9.46 -15.28 -9.11
C HIS A 208 10.39 -14.06 -9.15
N ARG A 209 10.68 -13.46 -7.99
CA ARG A 209 11.61 -12.34 -7.87
C ARG A 209 13.08 -12.76 -8.05
N GLY A 210 13.32 -14.04 -8.32
CA GLY A 210 14.61 -14.59 -8.79
C GLY A 210 14.77 -14.79 -10.28
N THR A 211 13.80 -14.36 -11.08
CA THR A 211 13.84 -14.55 -12.53
C THR A 211 14.47 -13.39 -13.28
N GLU A 212 15.03 -13.65 -14.46
CA GLU A 212 15.55 -12.59 -15.34
C GLU A 212 14.46 -11.57 -15.73
N SER A 213 13.20 -12.02 -15.86
CA SER A 213 12.07 -11.12 -16.11
C SER A 213 11.86 -10.11 -14.99
N TRP A 214 12.00 -10.53 -13.73
CA TRP A 214 11.97 -9.64 -12.58
C TRP A 214 13.13 -8.64 -12.61
N PHE A 215 14.37 -9.14 -12.80
CA PHE A 215 15.56 -8.29 -12.85
C PHE A 215 15.48 -7.24 -13.97
N LYS A 216 15.01 -7.62 -15.16
CA LYS A 216 14.82 -6.70 -16.28
C LYS A 216 13.82 -5.58 -15.94
N ARG A 217 12.73 -5.91 -15.24
CA ARG A 217 11.71 -4.94 -14.83
C ARG A 217 12.22 -4.01 -13.74
N LEU A 218 12.92 -4.54 -12.73
CA LEU A 218 13.53 -3.73 -11.67
C LEU A 218 14.55 -2.74 -12.24
N ARG A 219 15.42 -3.20 -13.15
CA ARG A 219 16.40 -2.34 -13.84
C ARG A 219 15.73 -1.28 -14.71
N LYS A 220 14.58 -1.58 -15.32
CA LYS A 220 13.82 -0.59 -16.08
C LYS A 220 13.19 0.46 -15.15
N ALA A 221 12.52 0.01 -14.08
CA ALA A 221 11.87 0.90 -13.12
C ALA A 221 12.86 1.84 -12.42
N ASP A 222 14.05 1.33 -12.07
CA ASP A 222 15.14 2.12 -11.50
C ASP A 222 15.62 3.24 -12.46
N ARG A 223 15.81 2.91 -13.75
CA ARG A 223 16.28 3.87 -14.77
C ARG A 223 15.23 4.89 -15.20
N ASP A 224 13.98 4.48 -15.26
CA ASP A 224 12.89 5.34 -15.75
C ASP A 224 12.39 6.29 -14.66
N GLY A 225 12.85 6.11 -13.41
CA GLY A 225 12.43 6.93 -12.26
C GLY A 225 11.08 6.53 -11.68
N ASP A 226 10.66 5.28 -11.88
CA ASP A 226 9.39 4.76 -11.35
C ASP A 226 9.43 4.53 -9.83
N LEU A 227 10.64 4.46 -9.24
CA LEU A 227 10.90 4.15 -7.83
C LEU A 227 11.31 5.39 -7.02
N ILE A 228 10.54 6.46 -7.20
CA ILE A 228 10.79 7.80 -6.63
C ILE A 228 9.60 8.20 -5.76
N GLY A 229 9.87 8.59 -4.52
CA GLY A 229 8.87 9.14 -3.61
C GLY A 229 8.69 10.66 -3.76
N TYR A 230 7.90 11.22 -2.86
CA TYR A 230 7.67 12.65 -2.72
C TYR A 230 7.47 12.98 -1.24
N TYR A 231 7.35 14.26 -0.92
CA TYR A 231 6.85 14.73 0.37
C TYR A 231 5.86 15.87 0.17
N GLU A 232 4.96 16.06 1.12
CA GLU A 232 4.08 17.23 1.24
C GLU A 232 4.74 18.30 2.11
N PRO A 233 5.00 19.50 1.56
CA PRO A 233 5.64 20.58 2.33
C PRO A 233 4.86 20.95 3.60
N GLU A 234 5.53 21.18 4.72
CA GLU A 234 4.84 21.65 5.93
C GLU A 234 4.31 23.08 5.76
N ASP A 235 5.13 23.93 5.11
CA ASP A 235 4.83 25.33 4.85
C ASP A 235 3.53 25.45 4.02
N PRO A 236 2.46 26.02 4.58
CA PRO A 236 1.22 26.25 3.85
C PRO A 236 1.41 27.10 2.58
N ALA A 237 2.33 28.08 2.59
CA ALA A 237 2.60 28.92 1.44
C ALA A 237 3.22 28.11 0.30
N GLU A 238 4.09 27.14 0.62
CA GLU A 238 4.63 26.22 -0.37
C GLU A 238 3.56 25.24 -0.89
N ARG A 239 2.71 24.70 -0.02
CA ARG A 239 1.62 23.79 -0.43
C ARG A 239 0.61 24.43 -1.38
N MET A 240 0.42 25.75 -1.30
CA MET A 240 -0.39 26.48 -2.27
C MET A 240 0.19 26.44 -3.70
N ILE A 241 1.51 26.33 -3.82
CA ILE A 241 2.22 26.28 -5.10
C ILE A 241 2.34 24.83 -5.59
N ALA A 242 2.75 23.92 -4.70
CA ALA A 242 2.92 22.52 -5.01
C ALA A 242 2.49 21.67 -3.81
N ARG A 243 1.38 20.93 -3.97
CA ARG A 243 0.88 20.01 -2.93
C ARG A 243 1.90 18.92 -2.60
N LYS A 244 2.64 18.45 -3.60
CA LYS A 244 3.67 17.41 -3.48
C LYS A 244 4.96 17.86 -4.16
N ARG A 245 6.10 17.56 -3.53
CA ARG A 245 7.44 17.75 -4.08
C ARG A 245 8.06 16.40 -4.39
N TYR A 246 8.16 16.08 -5.67
CA TYR A 246 8.77 14.83 -6.12
C TYR A 246 10.28 14.91 -6.01
N LEU A 247 10.86 13.85 -5.45
CA LEU A 247 12.31 13.71 -5.38
C LEU A 247 12.90 13.60 -6.79
N ALA A 248 14.11 14.10 -6.98
CA ALA A 248 14.83 13.97 -8.23
C ALA A 248 15.28 12.52 -8.44
N PRO A 249 15.60 12.09 -9.69
CA PRO A 249 16.11 10.74 -9.95
C PRO A 249 17.36 10.36 -9.15
N SER A 250 18.18 11.33 -8.74
CA SER A 250 19.32 11.11 -7.83
C SER A 250 18.92 10.63 -6.43
N HIS A 251 17.64 10.78 -6.06
CA HIS A 251 17.05 10.38 -4.79
C HIS A 251 16.03 9.24 -4.93
N ARG A 252 16.03 8.51 -6.06
CA ARG A 252 15.33 7.22 -6.18
C ARG A 252 15.80 6.21 -5.12
N ILE A 253 14.95 5.26 -4.75
CA ILE A 253 15.27 4.24 -3.74
C ILE A 253 16.65 3.56 -3.99
N SER A 254 17.45 3.34 -2.94
CA SER A 254 18.78 2.71 -3.10
C SER A 254 18.68 1.19 -3.23
N PRO A 255 19.74 0.55 -3.77
CA PRO A 255 19.87 -0.91 -3.73
C PRO A 255 19.80 -1.49 -2.31
N ARG A 256 20.39 -0.81 -1.31
CA ARG A 256 20.38 -1.29 0.10
C ARG A 256 18.96 -1.28 0.67
N GLU A 257 18.20 -0.21 0.42
CA GLU A 257 16.78 -0.12 0.81
C GLU A 257 15.96 -1.21 0.13
N VAL A 258 16.15 -1.44 -1.17
CA VAL A 258 15.46 -2.50 -1.93
C VAL A 258 15.77 -3.89 -1.37
N ALA A 259 17.04 -4.20 -1.07
CA ALA A 259 17.40 -5.48 -0.48
C ALA A 259 16.70 -5.69 0.88
N LEU A 260 16.70 -4.68 1.74
CA LEU A 260 16.06 -4.77 3.05
C LEU A 260 14.55 -4.96 2.94
N LEU A 261 13.88 -4.19 2.08
CA LEU A 261 12.42 -4.29 1.90
C LEU A 261 12.01 -5.64 1.31
N LEU A 262 12.78 -6.15 0.34
CA LEU A 262 12.56 -7.48 -0.21
C LEU A 262 12.66 -8.55 0.88
N GLU A 263 13.71 -8.50 1.69
CA GLU A 263 13.96 -9.49 2.74
C GLU A 263 12.93 -9.41 3.89
N VAL A 264 12.68 -8.21 4.42
CA VAL A 264 11.86 -8.03 5.64
C VAL A 264 10.36 -8.05 5.35
N LEU A 265 9.91 -7.36 4.31
CA LEU A 265 8.48 -7.18 4.02
C LEU A 265 7.97 -8.18 3.01
N LEU A 266 8.73 -8.43 1.96
CA LEU A 266 8.31 -9.26 0.83
C LEU A 266 8.75 -10.72 0.98
N GLU A 267 9.35 -11.05 2.13
CA GLU A 267 9.70 -12.41 2.56
C GLU A 267 10.64 -13.14 1.59
N GLU A 268 11.50 -12.36 0.91
CA GLU A 268 12.53 -12.87 0.01
C GLU A 268 13.72 -13.44 0.78
N PRO A 269 14.31 -14.58 0.36
CA PRO A 269 15.59 -15.01 0.89
C PRO A 269 16.65 -13.92 0.72
N ALA A 270 17.51 -13.73 1.73
CA ALA A 270 18.51 -12.65 1.74
C ALA A 270 19.39 -12.64 0.48
N GLU A 271 19.85 -13.80 0.01
CA GLU A 271 20.63 -13.91 -1.23
C GLU A 271 19.84 -13.39 -2.45
N GLN A 272 18.54 -13.70 -2.52
CA GLN A 272 17.67 -13.29 -3.61
C GLN A 272 17.36 -11.80 -3.58
N ALA A 273 17.18 -11.23 -2.38
CA ALA A 273 17.04 -9.80 -2.17
C ALA A 273 18.31 -9.05 -2.61
N GLN A 274 19.49 -9.53 -2.24
CA GLN A 274 20.77 -8.96 -2.65
C GLN A 274 20.98 -9.03 -4.18
N ARG A 275 20.66 -10.17 -4.80
CA ARG A 275 20.73 -10.33 -6.27
C ARG A 275 19.81 -9.36 -7.00
N SER A 276 18.63 -9.09 -6.44
CA SER A 276 17.69 -8.09 -7.00
C SER A 276 18.24 -6.67 -6.87
N ALA A 277 18.75 -6.31 -5.70
CA ALA A 277 19.38 -5.00 -5.49
C ALA A 277 20.59 -4.78 -6.42
N ALA A 278 21.38 -5.82 -6.69
CA ALA A 278 22.59 -5.74 -7.51
C ALA A 278 22.31 -5.41 -9.00
N VAL A 279 21.07 -5.53 -9.49
CA VAL A 279 20.75 -5.18 -10.88
C VAL A 279 20.39 -3.71 -11.09
N MET A 280 20.22 -2.96 -9.99
CA MET A 280 19.96 -1.53 -9.99
C MET A 280 21.25 -0.73 -10.21
N GLU A 281 21.13 0.48 -10.72
CA GLU A 281 22.29 1.34 -10.95
C GLU A 281 22.90 1.79 -9.62
N PRO A 282 24.24 1.78 -9.49
CA PRO A 282 24.92 2.39 -8.36
C PRO A 282 24.50 3.84 -8.26
N ARG A 283 24.25 4.31 -7.04
CA ARG A 283 23.94 5.72 -6.84
C ARG A 283 25.19 6.57 -7.04
N PRO A 284 25.05 7.78 -7.61
CA PRO A 284 26.07 8.82 -7.45
C PRO A 284 26.31 9.07 -5.95
N ALA A 285 27.56 9.34 -5.58
CA ALA A 285 27.90 9.77 -4.22
C ALA A 285 27.03 10.97 -3.79
N PRO A 286 26.70 11.10 -2.49
CA PRO A 286 25.97 12.27 -2.02
C PRO A 286 26.68 13.55 -2.46
N SER A 287 25.90 14.52 -2.95
CA SER A 287 26.39 15.89 -3.15
C SER A 287 26.81 16.50 -1.81
N GLU A 288 27.69 17.51 -1.85
CA GLU A 288 28.28 18.15 -0.67
C GLU A 288 27.27 18.38 0.46
N GLY A 289 27.58 17.86 1.66
CA GLY A 289 26.76 18.00 2.87
C GLY A 289 25.90 16.79 3.25
N GLY A 290 25.80 15.75 2.41
CA GLY A 290 25.12 14.50 2.78
C GLY A 290 25.94 13.66 3.77
N ARG A 291 25.31 13.16 4.86
CA ARG A 291 25.97 12.17 5.73
C ARG A 291 26.06 10.85 5.00
N LEU A 292 27.15 10.12 5.25
CA LEU A 292 27.29 8.75 4.78
C LEU A 292 26.31 7.86 5.57
N CYS A 293 25.53 7.05 4.86
CA CYS A 293 24.77 5.96 5.46
C CYS A 293 25.70 4.74 5.60
N HIS A 294 25.80 4.18 6.80
CA HIS A 294 26.59 2.99 7.12
C HIS A 294 25.80 1.70 6.87
#